data_AF-A0A2N3FEI4-F1
#
_entry.id   AF-A0A2N3FEI4-F1
#
_cell.length_a   1.000
_cell.length_b   1.000
_cell.length_c   1.000
_cell.angle_alpha   90.00
_cell.angle_beta   90.00
_cell.angle_gamma   90.00
#
_symmetry.space_group_name_H-M   'P 1'
#
loop_
_entity.id
_entity.type
_entity.pdbx_description
1 polymer ?
#
loop_
_entity_poly.entity_id
_entity_poly.type
_entity_poly.pdbx_seq_one_letter_code
_entity_poly.pdbx_strand_id
1 'polypeptide(L)'
;MWVAVAVVVVAFIGLGSKFIPSDDPRVAGVVAFDPVKFGADNFGDVQAAVEERAVDAVTLGDALATDAAAATAKYAQSSSGGPVFSVTLTGVAGEGQSGVYPITVQGLNPNLLVRVQTGPAINGTELRDATDKFPFGDFTNQIAYQNAAAALNSELKTQVLEPYLAQDLKGKTVTVTGAFTLINPEAWFITPVQLEVSS
;
A
#
# COMPACT_ATOMS: atom_id res chain seq x y z
N MET A 1 -4.46 46.32 -7.01
CA MET A 1 -4.76 44.95 -7.50
C MET A 1 -3.67 43.95 -7.11
N TRP A 2 -2.38 44.26 -7.25
CA TRP A 2 -1.26 43.37 -6.85
C TRP A 2 -1.15 43.09 -5.34
N VAL A 3 -1.46 44.07 -4.48
CA VAL A 3 -1.44 43.89 -3.01
C VAL A 3 -2.54 42.93 -2.54
N ALA A 4 -3.71 42.93 -3.18
CA ALA A 4 -4.79 42.00 -2.85
C ALA A 4 -4.44 40.55 -3.25
N VAL A 5 -3.75 40.37 -4.38
CA VAL A 5 -3.28 39.05 -4.84
C VAL A 5 -2.20 38.49 -3.90
N ALA A 6 -1.28 39.33 -3.41
CA ALA A 6 -0.24 38.91 -2.46
C ALA A 6 -0.82 38.46 -1.10
N VAL A 7 -1.87 39.14 -0.61
CA VAL A 7 -2.55 38.78 0.66
C VAL A 7 -3.32 37.46 0.52
N VAL A 8 -3.93 37.20 -0.65
CA VAL A 8 -4.62 35.93 -0.92
C VAL A 8 -3.63 34.76 -1.01
N VAL A 9 -2.46 34.94 -1.64
CA VAL A 9 -1.43 33.88 -1.74
C VAL A 9 -0.87 33.50 -0.36
N VAL A 10 -0.63 34.46 0.54
CA VAL A 10 -0.16 34.17 1.90
C VAL A 10 -1.25 33.49 2.74
N ALA A 11 -2.53 33.86 2.55
CA ALA A 11 -3.64 33.20 3.22
C ALA A 11 -3.83 31.73 2.80
N PHE A 12 -3.56 31.38 1.53
CA PHE A 12 -3.66 30.01 1.04
C PHE A 12 -2.53 29.09 1.52
N ILE A 13 -1.32 29.61 1.77
CA ILE A 13 -0.22 28.82 2.36
C ILE A 13 -0.55 28.42 3.81
N GLY A 14 -1.33 29.24 4.53
CA GLY A 14 -1.78 28.94 5.90
C GLY A 14 -2.79 27.80 6.00
N LEU A 15 -3.57 27.53 4.94
CA LEU A 15 -4.63 26.51 4.97
C LEU A 15 -4.10 25.08 4.77
N GLY A 16 -2.90 24.90 4.21
CA GLY A 16 -2.28 23.59 3.98
C GLY A 16 -1.15 23.23 4.95
N SER A 17 -0.77 24.15 5.84
CA SER A 17 0.39 23.99 6.72
C SER A 17 -0.05 23.65 8.14
N LYS A 18 0.06 22.38 8.55
CA LYS A 18 -0.11 21.99 9.96
C LYS A 18 1.04 22.61 10.76
N PHE A 19 0.74 23.63 11.57
CA PHE A 19 1.72 24.24 12.46
C PHE A 19 1.99 23.27 13.62
N ILE A 20 3.22 22.76 13.71
CA ILE A 20 3.64 21.91 14.82
C ILE A 20 4.31 22.81 15.87
N PRO A 21 3.76 22.92 17.10
CA PRO A 21 4.36 23.71 18.16
C PRO A 21 5.79 23.27 18.48
N SER A 22 6.69 24.22 18.78
CA SER A 22 8.10 23.91 19.08
C SER A 22 8.29 23.15 20.40
N ASP A 23 7.27 23.11 21.25
CA ASP A 23 7.19 22.34 22.50
C ASP A 23 6.55 20.95 22.32
N ASP A 24 6.17 20.57 21.09
CA ASP A 24 5.75 19.21 20.79
C ASP A 24 6.89 18.23 21.13
N PRO A 25 6.66 17.20 21.97
CA PRO A 25 7.70 16.22 22.34
C PRO A 25 8.38 15.55 21.14
N ARG A 26 7.68 15.48 20.00
CA ARG A 26 8.19 14.99 18.72
C ARG A 26 9.23 15.93 18.09
N VAL A 27 9.06 17.25 18.25
CA VAL A 27 9.99 18.29 17.78
C VAL A 27 11.17 18.44 18.74
N ALA A 28 10.93 18.31 20.04
CA ALA A 28 11.95 18.39 21.08
C ALA A 28 12.92 17.18 21.10
N GLY A 29 12.72 16.17 20.24
CA GLY A 29 13.56 14.97 20.18
C GLY A 29 13.41 14.04 21.40
N VAL A 30 12.35 14.23 22.19
CA VAL A 30 12.13 13.53 23.46
C VAL A 30 11.57 12.12 23.25
N VAL A 31 10.93 11.86 22.12
CA VAL A 31 10.40 10.53 21.76
C VAL A 31 11.01 10.06 20.44
N ALA A 32 11.89 9.05 20.51
CA ALA A 32 12.38 8.36 19.32
C ALA A 32 11.27 7.46 18.75
N PHE A 33 11.12 7.43 17.42
CA PHE A 33 10.19 6.54 16.76
C PHE A 33 10.67 5.08 16.89
N ASP A 34 9.81 4.21 17.41
CA ASP A 34 10.06 2.77 17.50
C ASP A 34 9.33 2.04 16.35
N PRO A 35 10.04 1.65 15.28
CA PRO A 35 9.41 0.97 14.15
C PRO A 35 8.89 -0.42 14.51
N VAL A 36 9.58 -1.17 15.38
CA VAL A 36 9.18 -2.55 15.71
C VAL A 36 7.86 -2.52 16.46
N LYS A 37 7.76 -1.65 17.48
CA LYS A 37 6.50 -1.44 18.19
C LYS A 37 5.39 -0.95 17.26
N PHE A 38 5.70 0.02 16.39
CA PHE A 38 4.72 0.53 15.43
C PHE A 38 4.16 -0.58 14.52
N GLY A 39 5.02 -1.44 13.95
CA GLY A 39 4.60 -2.56 13.12
C GLY A 39 3.64 -3.47 13.87
N ALA A 40 4.09 -4.01 15.01
CA ALA A 40 3.31 -4.94 15.82
C ALA A 40 1.95 -4.37 16.27
N ASP A 41 1.91 -3.09 16.66
CA ASP A 41 0.68 -2.44 17.13
C ASP A 41 -0.31 -2.16 15.99
N ASN A 42 0.16 -1.95 14.76
CA ASN A 42 -0.68 -1.42 13.67
C ASN A 42 -0.95 -2.40 12.52
N PHE A 43 -0.17 -3.48 12.39
CA PHE A 43 -0.29 -4.37 11.23
C PHE A 43 -1.68 -5.02 11.11
N GLY A 44 -2.25 -5.53 12.20
CA GLY A 44 -3.59 -6.14 12.17
C GLY A 44 -4.68 -5.16 11.74
N ASP A 45 -4.57 -3.90 12.18
CA ASP A 45 -5.46 -2.81 11.79
C ASP A 45 -5.34 -2.44 10.31
N VAL A 46 -4.13 -2.50 9.76
CA VAL A 46 -3.86 -2.29 8.33
C VAL A 46 -4.36 -3.45 7.50
N GLN A 47 -4.11 -4.68 7.93
CA GLN A 47 -4.60 -5.89 7.30
C GLN A 47 -6.14 -5.83 7.18
N ALA A 48 -6.84 -5.57 8.28
CA ALA A 48 -8.29 -5.44 8.28
C ALA A 48 -8.79 -4.33 7.34
N ALA A 49 -8.12 -3.16 7.33
CA ALA A 49 -8.50 -2.05 6.45
C ALA A 49 -8.29 -2.39 4.96
N VAL A 50 -7.22 -3.13 4.62
CA VAL A 50 -6.97 -3.60 3.26
C VAL A 50 -8.04 -4.61 2.85
N GLU A 51 -8.37 -5.56 3.72
CA GLU A 51 -9.40 -6.58 3.48
C GLU A 51 -10.79 -5.95 3.29
N GLU A 52 -11.20 -5.02 4.16
CA GLU A 52 -12.50 -4.35 4.08
C GLU A 52 -12.67 -3.55 2.77
N ARG A 53 -11.58 -2.94 2.28
CA ARG A 53 -11.59 -2.12 1.07
C ARG A 53 -11.32 -2.93 -0.21
N ALA A 54 -10.94 -4.20 -0.08
CA ALA A 54 -10.49 -4.99 -1.21
C ALA A 54 -11.63 -5.18 -2.22
N VAL A 55 -11.33 -4.85 -3.48
CA VAL A 55 -12.22 -5.10 -4.61
C VAL A 55 -11.76 -6.36 -5.32
N ASP A 56 -12.70 -7.15 -5.83
CA ASP A 56 -12.38 -8.25 -6.74
C ASP A 56 -11.55 -7.75 -7.93
N ALA A 57 -10.48 -8.47 -8.28
CA ALA A 57 -9.54 -8.04 -9.30
C ALA A 57 -10.17 -7.87 -10.68
N VAL A 58 -11.09 -8.74 -11.09
CA VAL A 58 -11.78 -8.62 -12.39
C VAL A 58 -12.61 -7.34 -12.42
N THR A 59 -13.39 -7.12 -11.37
CA THR A 59 -14.21 -5.93 -11.19
C THR A 59 -13.37 -4.65 -11.20
N LEU A 60 -12.23 -4.65 -10.50
CA LEU A 60 -11.32 -3.50 -10.45
C LEU A 60 -10.65 -3.26 -11.80
N GLY A 61 -10.20 -4.32 -12.47
CA GLY A 61 -9.58 -4.26 -13.80
C GLY A 61 -10.51 -3.67 -14.85
N ASP A 62 -11.76 -4.11 -14.87
CA ASP A 62 -12.79 -3.60 -15.79
C ASP A 62 -13.13 -2.14 -15.50
N ALA A 63 -13.23 -1.76 -14.22
CA ALA A 63 -13.47 -0.38 -13.82
C ALA A 63 -12.34 0.55 -14.26
N LEU A 64 -11.08 0.13 -14.05
CA LEU A 64 -9.89 0.89 -14.47
C LEU A 64 -9.77 0.99 -15.99
N ALA A 65 -10.13 -0.05 -16.74
CA ALA A 65 -10.13 -0.03 -18.19
C ALA A 65 -11.25 0.86 -18.78
N THR A 66 -12.40 0.94 -18.10
CA THR A 66 -13.55 1.75 -18.52
C THR A 66 -13.34 3.22 -18.23
N ASP A 67 -13.00 3.56 -16.97
CA ASP A 67 -12.75 4.92 -16.53
C ASP A 67 -11.80 4.90 -15.31
N ALA A 68 -10.51 5.04 -15.59
CA ALA A 68 -9.48 5.04 -14.55
C ALA A 68 -9.67 6.15 -13.51
N ALA A 69 -10.19 7.31 -13.90
CA ALA A 69 -10.38 8.44 -12.98
C ALA A 69 -11.54 8.16 -12.01
N ALA A 70 -12.67 7.66 -12.53
CA ALA A 70 -13.80 7.26 -11.70
C ALA A 70 -13.47 6.07 -10.80
N ALA A 71 -12.76 5.06 -11.32
CA ALA A 71 -12.31 3.92 -10.53
C ALA A 71 -11.34 4.35 -9.42
N THR A 72 -10.41 5.25 -9.71
CA THR A 72 -9.49 5.83 -8.71
C THR A 72 -10.26 6.57 -7.62
N ALA A 73 -11.20 7.44 -7.99
CA ALA A 73 -12.01 8.19 -7.02
C ALA A 73 -12.87 7.29 -6.13
N LYS A 74 -13.30 6.14 -6.66
CA LYS A 74 -14.18 5.20 -5.94
C LYS A 74 -13.43 4.22 -5.04
N TYR A 75 -12.33 3.65 -5.53
CA TYR A 75 -11.69 2.49 -4.88
C TYR A 75 -10.33 2.81 -4.27
N ALA A 76 -9.61 3.81 -4.76
CA ALA A 76 -8.27 4.10 -4.27
C ALA A 76 -8.28 4.87 -2.95
N GLN A 77 -7.30 4.59 -2.11
CA GLN A 77 -6.82 5.50 -1.08
C GLN A 77 -5.83 6.48 -1.70
N SER A 78 -6.00 7.78 -1.42
CA SER A 78 -5.05 8.78 -1.89
C SER A 78 -3.82 8.79 -0.99
N SER A 79 -2.64 8.64 -1.58
CA SER A 79 -1.34 8.80 -0.93
C SER A 79 -0.45 9.77 -1.72
N SER A 80 0.55 10.35 -1.06
CA SER A 80 1.61 11.13 -1.71
C SER A 80 2.40 10.32 -2.76
N GLY A 81 2.39 8.99 -2.65
CA GLY A 81 3.03 8.09 -3.63
C GLY A 81 2.17 7.77 -4.86
N GLY A 82 0.91 8.20 -4.88
CA GLY A 82 -0.08 7.84 -5.88
C GLY A 82 -1.32 7.16 -5.29
N PRO A 83 -2.32 6.83 -6.11
CA PRO A 83 -3.50 6.11 -5.67
C PRO A 83 -3.16 4.65 -5.34
N VAL A 84 -3.52 4.23 -4.13
CA VAL A 84 -3.32 2.86 -3.63
C VAL A 84 -4.64 2.12 -3.64
N PHE A 85 -4.68 0.96 -4.30
CA PHE A 85 -5.85 0.11 -4.38
C PHE A 85 -5.67 -1.12 -3.51
N SER A 86 -6.75 -1.52 -2.83
CA SER A 86 -6.86 -2.83 -2.19
C SER A 86 -7.58 -3.79 -3.13
N VAL A 87 -7.06 -5.00 -3.28
CA VAL A 87 -7.57 -5.98 -4.25
C VAL A 87 -7.53 -7.38 -3.67
N THR A 88 -8.55 -8.18 -4.00
CA THR A 88 -8.56 -9.63 -3.80
C THR A 88 -8.58 -10.33 -5.15
N LEU A 89 -7.76 -11.38 -5.29
CA LEU A 89 -7.69 -12.20 -6.49
C LEU A 89 -7.48 -13.67 -6.14
N THR A 90 -7.94 -14.53 -7.04
CA THR A 90 -7.57 -15.94 -7.07
C THR A 90 -7.01 -16.27 -8.45
N GLY A 91 -5.87 -16.95 -8.50
CA GLY A 91 -5.24 -17.29 -9.77
C GLY A 91 -4.14 -18.32 -9.63
N VAL A 92 -3.53 -18.68 -10.76
CA VAL A 92 -2.42 -19.64 -10.81
C VAL A 92 -1.10 -18.89 -10.80
N ALA A 93 -0.22 -19.24 -9.86
CA ALA A 93 1.11 -18.66 -9.80
C ALA A 93 2.00 -19.24 -10.92
N GLY A 94 2.66 -18.35 -11.66
CA GLY A 94 3.63 -18.70 -12.69
C GLY A 94 5.03 -18.96 -12.11
N GLU A 95 6.06 -18.79 -12.94
CA GLU A 95 7.44 -18.94 -12.50
C GLU A 95 7.86 -17.78 -11.61
N GLY A 96 8.18 -18.08 -10.34
CA GLY A 96 8.65 -17.09 -9.39
C GLY A 96 10.09 -16.68 -9.66
N GLN A 97 10.38 -15.38 -9.58
CA GLN A 97 11.74 -14.86 -9.68
C GLN A 97 11.99 -13.86 -8.56
N SER A 98 13.06 -14.09 -7.78
CA SER A 98 13.48 -13.21 -6.68
C SER A 98 12.36 -12.85 -5.70
N GLY A 99 11.46 -13.80 -5.40
CA GLY A 99 10.37 -13.53 -4.47
C GLY A 99 9.15 -12.85 -5.05
N VAL A 100 9.00 -12.86 -6.37
CA VAL A 100 7.87 -12.28 -7.06
C VAL A 100 7.26 -13.35 -7.96
N TYR A 101 5.96 -13.58 -7.80
CA TYR A 101 5.22 -14.51 -8.64
C TYR A 101 4.26 -13.73 -9.55
N PRO A 102 4.32 -13.93 -10.89
CA PRO A 102 3.24 -13.52 -11.76
C PRO A 102 2.02 -14.41 -11.49
N ILE A 103 0.83 -13.82 -11.41
CA ILE A 103 -0.41 -14.55 -11.14
C ILE A 103 -1.33 -14.43 -12.35
N THR A 104 -1.73 -15.57 -12.91
CA THR A 104 -2.75 -15.62 -13.95
C THR A 104 -4.12 -15.72 -13.31
N VAL A 105 -4.90 -14.65 -13.42
CA VAL A 105 -6.27 -14.57 -12.89
C VAL A 105 -7.26 -14.74 -14.04
N GLN A 106 -8.20 -15.67 -13.90
CA GLN A 106 -9.24 -15.88 -14.91
C GLN A 106 -10.18 -14.67 -14.96
N GLY A 107 -10.51 -14.20 -16.16
CA GLY A 107 -11.43 -13.06 -16.36
C GLY A 107 -10.74 -11.70 -16.40
N LEU A 108 -9.50 -11.58 -15.94
CA LEU A 108 -8.70 -10.38 -16.17
C LEU A 108 -8.22 -10.28 -17.62
N ASN A 109 -7.99 -9.05 -18.07
CA ASN A 109 -7.35 -8.79 -19.36
C ASN A 109 -6.00 -9.54 -19.43
N PRO A 110 -5.77 -10.39 -20.44
CA PRO A 110 -4.55 -11.19 -20.53
C PRO A 110 -3.28 -10.37 -20.71
N ASN A 111 -3.40 -9.10 -21.12
CA ASN A 111 -2.27 -8.17 -21.24
C ASN A 111 -1.95 -7.45 -19.92
N LEU A 112 -2.80 -7.56 -18.89
CA LEU A 112 -2.53 -7.00 -17.57
C LEU A 112 -1.58 -7.92 -16.81
N LEU A 113 -0.38 -7.43 -16.51
CA LEU A 113 0.60 -8.17 -15.74
C LEU A 113 0.33 -8.02 -14.24
N VAL A 114 -0.20 -9.07 -13.60
CA VAL A 114 -0.39 -9.12 -12.15
C VAL A 114 0.76 -9.87 -11.50
N ARG A 115 1.42 -9.25 -10.52
CA ARG A 115 2.53 -9.84 -9.76
C ARG A 115 2.33 -9.64 -8.26
N VAL A 116 2.71 -10.62 -7.46
CA VAL A 116 2.63 -10.59 -6.00
C VAL A 116 4.02 -10.70 -5.39
N GLN A 117 4.32 -9.84 -4.41
CA GLN A 117 5.54 -9.87 -3.62
C GLN A 117 5.45 -10.91 -2.51
N THR A 118 6.32 -11.92 -2.52
CA THR A 118 6.39 -13.00 -1.52
C THR A 118 7.72 -13.08 -0.77
N GLY A 119 8.64 -12.12 -0.96
CA GLY A 119 9.90 -12.00 -0.19
C GLY A 119 11.11 -12.73 -0.81
N PRO A 120 12.35 -12.47 -0.38
CA PRO A 120 12.74 -12.16 1.00
C PRO A 120 12.71 -10.67 1.36
N ALA A 121 12.71 -9.78 0.38
CA ALA A 121 12.53 -8.35 0.58
C ALA A 121 11.14 -7.94 0.09
N ILE A 122 10.39 -7.24 0.93
CA ILE A 122 9.16 -6.56 0.54
C ILE A 122 9.46 -5.08 0.51
N ASN A 123 9.25 -4.47 -0.64
CA ASN A 123 9.54 -3.07 -0.88
C ASN A 123 8.25 -2.28 -1.05
N GLY A 124 8.36 -0.97 -0.87
CA GLY A 124 7.27 -0.03 -1.09
C GLY A 124 6.53 0.34 0.20
N THR A 125 5.52 1.18 0.03
CA THR A 125 4.76 1.80 1.12
C THR A 125 3.28 1.45 1.07
N GLU A 126 2.91 0.47 0.22
CA GLU A 126 1.52 0.12 -0.10
C GLU A 126 0.69 -0.13 1.15
N LEU A 127 1.21 -0.89 2.13
CA LEU A 127 0.45 -1.22 3.34
C LEU A 127 0.17 0.01 4.21
N ARG A 128 1.16 0.89 4.40
CA ARG A 128 0.98 2.15 5.13
C ARG A 128 -0.05 3.04 4.41
N ASP A 129 0.06 3.09 3.09
CA ASP A 129 -0.63 4.05 2.23
C ASP A 129 -2.01 3.56 1.76
N ALA A 130 -2.36 2.29 2.00
CA ALA A 130 -3.68 1.74 1.74
C ALA A 130 -4.75 2.24 2.73
N THR A 131 -4.34 3.01 3.75
CA THR A 131 -5.20 3.61 4.76
C THR A 131 -4.90 5.11 4.91
N ASP A 132 -5.82 5.88 5.48
CA ASP A 132 -5.61 7.28 5.85
C ASP A 132 -5.09 7.46 7.30
N LYS A 133 -4.84 6.36 8.02
CA LYS A 133 -4.49 6.37 9.46
C LYS A 133 -3.12 6.95 9.76
N PHE A 134 -2.21 6.98 8.79
CA PHE A 134 -0.81 7.37 9.00
C PHE A 134 -0.41 8.57 8.14
N PRO A 135 -1.02 9.75 8.34
CA PRO A 135 -0.59 10.94 7.61
C PRO A 135 0.84 11.31 8.02
N PHE A 136 1.61 11.84 7.06
CA PHE A 136 3.00 12.28 7.31
C PHE A 136 3.15 13.19 8.54
N GLY A 137 2.16 14.05 8.81
CA GLY A 137 2.15 14.98 9.94
C GLY A 137 2.03 14.35 11.33
N ASP A 138 1.99 13.03 11.42
CA ASP A 138 2.10 12.29 12.69
C ASP A 138 3.52 11.81 12.98
N PHE A 139 4.41 11.91 11.99
CA PHE A 139 5.82 11.52 12.06
C PHE A 139 6.73 12.75 12.15
N THR A 140 7.87 12.59 12.81
CA THR A 140 8.84 13.67 13.04
C THR A 140 9.59 14.08 11.78
N ASN A 141 9.85 13.12 10.89
CA ASN A 141 10.64 13.31 9.69
C ASN A 141 10.38 12.19 8.66
N GLN A 142 10.98 12.35 7.48
CA GLN A 142 10.89 11.39 6.38
C GLN A 142 11.41 10.00 6.75
N ILE A 143 12.44 9.91 7.59
CA ILE A 143 13.04 8.61 7.98
C ILE A 143 12.04 7.84 8.86
N ALA A 144 11.44 8.48 9.86
CA ALA A 144 10.40 7.86 10.69
C ALA A 144 9.22 7.39 9.84
N TYR A 145 8.77 8.21 8.88
CA TYR A 145 7.68 7.87 7.98
C TYR A 145 7.97 6.66 7.09
N GLN A 146 9.20 6.54 6.57
CA GLN A 146 9.62 5.38 5.79
C GLN A 146 9.81 4.14 6.66
N ASN A 147 10.35 4.30 7.88
CA ASN A 147 10.51 3.21 8.83
C ASN A 147 9.16 2.62 9.27
N ALA A 148 8.10 3.44 9.33
CA ALA A 148 6.74 2.97 9.57
C ALA A 148 6.25 2.01 8.48
N ALA A 149 6.49 2.34 7.21
CA ALA A 149 6.17 1.44 6.10
C ALA A 149 7.01 0.15 6.13
N ALA A 150 8.31 0.26 6.36
CA ALA A 150 9.21 -0.90 6.48
C ALA A 150 8.83 -1.83 7.65
N ALA A 151 8.34 -1.27 8.76
CA ALA A 151 7.84 -2.02 9.90
C ALA A 151 6.60 -2.85 9.53
N LEU A 152 5.61 -2.26 8.86
CA LEU A 152 4.44 -2.99 8.38
C LEU A 152 4.82 -4.10 7.39
N ASN A 153 5.76 -3.84 6.48
CA ASN A 153 6.28 -4.87 5.58
C ASN A 153 7.04 -5.99 6.32
N SER A 154 7.61 -5.70 7.49
CA SER A 154 8.29 -6.72 8.32
C SER A 154 7.27 -7.63 8.99
N GLU A 155 6.20 -7.06 9.54
CA GLU A 155 5.08 -7.84 10.09
C GLU A 155 4.40 -8.70 9.03
N LEU A 156 4.19 -8.14 7.83
CA LEU A 156 3.70 -8.91 6.68
C LEU A 156 4.53 -10.18 6.45
N LYS A 157 5.85 -10.03 6.43
CA LYS A 157 6.75 -11.16 6.15
C LYS A 157 6.58 -12.27 7.19
N THR A 158 6.53 -11.90 8.47
CA THR A 158 6.41 -12.86 9.57
C THR A 158 5.02 -13.48 9.64
N GLN A 159 3.97 -12.68 9.53
CA GLN A 159 2.60 -13.12 9.79
C GLN A 159 1.93 -13.79 8.58
N VAL A 160 2.31 -13.42 7.35
CA VAL A 160 1.62 -13.88 6.13
C VAL A 160 2.52 -14.75 5.25
N LEU A 161 3.79 -14.37 5.08
CA LEU A 161 4.66 -15.00 4.08
C LEU A 161 5.53 -16.14 4.63
N GLU A 162 5.90 -16.08 5.92
CA GLU A 162 6.76 -17.07 6.57
C GLU A 162 6.31 -18.53 6.35
N PRO A 163 5.01 -18.88 6.39
CA PRO A 163 4.54 -20.24 6.10
C PRO A 163 4.84 -20.75 4.69
N TYR A 164 5.13 -19.85 3.75
CA TYR A 164 5.28 -20.13 2.32
C TYR A 164 6.71 -19.91 1.79
N LEU A 165 7.64 -19.36 2.59
CA LEU A 165 8.99 -18.98 2.13
C LEU A 165 9.80 -20.14 1.52
N ALA A 166 9.61 -21.35 2.00
CA ALA A 166 10.31 -22.54 1.50
C ALA A 166 9.56 -23.25 0.36
N GLN A 167 8.39 -22.75 -0.05
CA GLN A 167 7.53 -23.37 -1.05
C GLN A 167 7.75 -22.73 -2.42
N ASP A 168 7.88 -23.56 -3.45
CA ASP A 168 7.64 -23.11 -4.82
C ASP A 168 6.13 -23.01 -5.05
N LEU A 169 5.67 -21.81 -5.41
CA LEU A 169 4.25 -21.57 -5.69
C LEU A 169 3.91 -21.83 -7.16
N LYS A 170 4.90 -22.08 -8.03
CA LYS A 170 4.67 -22.30 -9.46
C LYS A 170 3.64 -23.41 -9.70
N GLY A 171 2.62 -23.10 -10.49
CA GLY A 171 1.52 -23.98 -10.84
C GLY A 171 0.44 -24.13 -9.76
N LYS A 172 0.63 -23.57 -8.55
CA LYS A 172 -0.37 -23.63 -7.48
C LYS A 172 -1.44 -22.56 -7.68
N THR A 173 -2.64 -22.85 -7.19
CA THR A 173 -3.70 -21.85 -7.08
C THR A 173 -3.47 -21.04 -5.80
N VAL A 174 -3.43 -19.73 -5.92
CA VAL A 174 -3.27 -18.81 -4.80
C VAL A 174 -4.47 -17.87 -4.72
N THR A 175 -4.93 -17.59 -3.50
CA THR A 175 -5.84 -16.48 -3.21
C THR A 175 -5.04 -15.43 -2.46
N VAL A 176 -5.05 -14.20 -2.96
CA VAL A 176 -4.28 -13.08 -2.43
C VAL A 176 -5.22 -11.91 -2.18
N THR A 177 -5.16 -11.37 -0.97
CA THR A 177 -5.67 -10.02 -0.67
C THR A 177 -4.48 -9.13 -0.37
N GLY A 178 -4.43 -7.93 -0.95
CA GLY A 178 -3.30 -7.04 -0.81
C GLY A 178 -3.55 -5.65 -1.36
N ALA A 179 -2.49 -4.84 -1.36
CA ALA A 179 -2.53 -3.48 -1.86
C ALA A 179 -1.47 -3.24 -2.94
N PHE A 180 -1.76 -2.33 -3.87
CA PHE A 180 -0.80 -1.87 -4.87
C PHE A 180 -1.00 -0.39 -5.20
N THR A 181 0.09 0.29 -5.53
CA THR A 181 0.04 1.65 -6.09
C THR A 181 -0.11 1.57 -7.60
N LEU A 182 -1.08 2.27 -8.19
CA LEU A 182 -1.27 2.28 -9.64
C LEU A 182 -0.24 3.20 -10.31
N ILE A 183 0.94 2.65 -10.60
CA ILE A 183 2.05 3.33 -11.30
C ILE A 183 1.98 3.07 -12.81
N ASN A 184 1.66 1.84 -13.20
CA ASN A 184 1.49 1.42 -14.59
C ASN A 184 0.09 0.79 -14.77
N PRO A 185 -0.77 1.31 -15.66
CA PRO A 185 -2.09 0.72 -15.90
C PRO A 185 -2.05 -0.71 -16.44
N GLU A 186 -0.94 -1.14 -17.03
CA GLU A 186 -0.75 -2.48 -17.59
C GLU A 186 -0.06 -3.45 -16.61
N ALA A 187 0.32 -3.00 -15.41
CA ALA A 187 1.01 -3.87 -14.45
C ALA A 187 0.65 -3.55 -13.00
N TRP A 188 0.19 -4.56 -12.28
CA TRP A 188 -0.04 -4.49 -10.84
C TRP A 188 1.07 -5.21 -10.09
N PHE A 189 1.55 -4.58 -9.03
CA PHE A 189 2.58 -5.13 -8.16
C PHE A 189 2.06 -5.11 -6.72
N ILE A 190 1.53 -6.25 -6.30
CA ILE A 190 0.72 -6.38 -5.11
C ILE A 190 1.60 -6.77 -3.93
N THR A 191 1.48 -6.00 -2.85
CA THR A 191 2.00 -6.32 -1.52
C THR A 191 0.86 -7.00 -0.76
N PRO A 192 0.94 -8.32 -0.49
CA PRO A 192 -0.16 -9.04 0.14
C PRO A 192 -0.35 -8.60 1.59
N VAL A 193 -1.55 -8.78 2.13
CA VAL A 193 -1.86 -8.85 3.58
C VAL A 193 -2.45 -10.20 3.96
N GLN A 194 -2.86 -10.99 2.97
CA GLN A 194 -3.29 -12.38 3.12
C GLN A 194 -2.83 -13.16 1.90
N LEU A 195 -2.37 -14.40 2.13
CA LEU A 195 -1.99 -15.34 1.10
C LEU A 195 -2.47 -16.72 1.51
N GLU A 196 -3.27 -17.35 0.66
CA GLU A 196 -3.69 -18.73 0.79
C GLU A 196 -3.23 -19.51 -0.43
N VAL A 197 -2.75 -20.73 -0.19
CA VAL A 197 -2.22 -21.60 -1.25
C VAL A 197 -3.01 -22.91 -1.25
N SER A 198 -3.68 -23.16 -2.36
CA SER A 198 -4.46 -24.38 -2.60
C SER A 198 -3.70 -25.31 -3.54
N SER A 199 -3.83 -26.63 -3.28
CA SER A 199 -3.21 -27.70 -4.09
C SER A 199 -4.00 -28.00 -5.35
#